data_AF-A0AB38EKI0-F1
#
_entry.id   AF-A0AB38EKI0-F1
#
_cell.length_a   1.000
_cell.length_b   1.000
_cell.length_c   1.000
_cell.angle_alpha   90.00
_cell.angle_beta   90.00
_cell.angle_gamma   90.00
#
_symmetry.space_group_name_H-M   'P 1'
#
loop_
_entity.id
_entity.type
_entity.pdbx_description
1 polymer ?
#
loop_
_entity_poly.entity_id
_entity_poly.type
_entity_poly.pdbx_seq_one_letter_code
_entity_poly.pdbx_strand_id
1 'polypeptide(L)'
;MPIYQRLLNENSITASMSRKGNCYDNAAIESFFSTLKSEFFYLNKFNDLDELQAGIEEYIEYYNHSRIKLKLNGLSPVEYRMQAAKAA
;
A
#
# COMPACT_ATOMS: atom_id res chain seq x y z
N MET A 1 -7.60 -5.54 -27.00
CA MET A 1 -6.97 -5.40 -25.67
C MET A 1 -8.07 -5.11 -24.65
N PRO A 2 -8.14 -5.84 -23.53
CA PRO A 2 -8.98 -5.49 -22.38
C PRO A 2 -8.76 -4.03 -21.95
N ILE A 3 -9.80 -3.39 -21.39
CA ILE A 3 -9.78 -1.95 -21.02
C ILE A 3 -8.56 -1.60 -20.16
N TYR A 4 -8.25 -2.44 -19.17
CA TYR A 4 -7.11 -2.23 -18.27
C TYR A 4 -5.76 -2.28 -19.01
N GLN A 5 -5.54 -3.25 -19.90
CA GLN A 5 -4.29 -3.36 -20.67
C GLN A 5 -4.13 -2.19 -21.65
N ARG A 6 -5.24 -1.69 -22.22
CA ARG A 6 -5.20 -0.49 -23.05
C ARG A 6 -4.74 0.73 -22.24
N LEU A 7 -5.31 0.93 -21.04
CA LEU A 7 -4.94 2.03 -20.15
C LEU A 7 -3.46 1.99 -19.76
N LEU A 8 -2.92 0.80 -19.46
CA LEU A 8 -1.50 0.64 -19.16
C LEU A 8 -0.61 1.05 -20.33
N ASN A 9 -0.94 0.62 -21.55
CA ASN A 9 -0.21 1.00 -22.76
C ASN A 9 -0.29 2.52 -23.03
N GLU A 10 -1.47 3.12 -22.88
CA GLU A 10 -1.67 4.57 -23.03
C GLU A 10 -0.82 5.39 -22.04
N ASN A 11 -0.55 4.84 -20.85
CA ASN A 11 0.29 5.48 -19.82
C ASN A 11 1.75 5.01 -19.83
N SER A 12 2.19 4.26 -20.85
CA SER A 12 3.55 3.69 -20.92
C SER A 12 3.95 2.83 -19.71
N ILE A 13 2.97 2.13 -19.11
CA ILE A 13 3.18 1.24 -17.96
C ILE A 13 3.32 -0.20 -18.46
N THR A 14 4.47 -0.82 -18.21
CA THR A 14 4.70 -2.24 -18.50
C THR A 14 4.00 -3.11 -17.46
N ALA A 15 3.01 -3.89 -17.88
CA ALA A 15 2.39 -4.89 -17.01
C ALA A 15 3.39 -6.01 -16.68
N SER A 16 3.69 -6.20 -15.39
CA SER A 16 4.52 -7.31 -14.91
C SER A 16 3.65 -8.27 -14.11
N MET A 17 3.44 -9.47 -14.66
CA MET A 17 2.67 -10.54 -14.03
C MET A 17 3.56 -11.76 -13.84
N SER A 18 3.77 -12.16 -12.60
CA SER A 18 4.51 -13.39 -12.30
C SER A 18 3.71 -14.64 -12.65
N ARG A 19 4.41 -15.77 -12.82
CA ARG A 19 3.78 -17.07 -13.03
C ARG A 19 2.85 -17.40 -11.86
N LYS A 20 1.76 -18.09 -12.17
CA LYS A 20 0.86 -18.66 -11.16
C LYS A 20 1.66 -19.48 -10.15
N GLY A 21 1.47 -19.21 -8.87
CA GLY A 21 2.20 -19.86 -7.77
C GLY A 21 3.40 -19.08 -7.23
N ASN A 22 3.72 -17.90 -7.77
CA ASN A 22 4.69 -16.99 -7.16
C ASN A 22 3.99 -15.95 -6.27
N CYS A 23 4.03 -16.13 -4.95
CA CYS A 23 3.42 -15.21 -3.99
C CYS A 23 4.37 -14.10 -3.50
N TYR A 24 5.68 -14.19 -3.80
CA TYR A 24 6.66 -13.26 -3.23
C TYR A 24 6.44 -11.82 -3.69
N ASP A 25 6.02 -11.62 -4.94
CA ASP A 25 5.74 -10.28 -5.47
C ASP A 25 4.53 -9.63 -4.79
N ASN A 26 3.60 -10.45 -4.27
CA ASN A 26 2.40 -9.99 -3.56
C ASN A 26 2.62 -9.84 -2.05
N ALA A 27 3.68 -10.42 -1.48
CA ALA A 27 3.88 -10.48 -0.03
C ALA A 27 3.86 -9.09 0.64
N ALA A 28 4.44 -8.08 -0.02
CA ALA A 28 4.48 -6.71 0.53
C ALA A 28 3.08 -6.08 0.63
N ILE A 29 2.27 -6.18 -0.43
CA ILE A 29 0.91 -5.61 -0.44
C ILE A 29 -0.05 -6.43 0.43
N GLU A 30 0.12 -7.75 0.50
CA GLU A 30 -0.62 -8.62 1.41
C GLU A 30 -0.34 -8.28 2.87
N SER A 31 0.92 -8.02 3.22
CA SER A 31 1.28 -7.55 4.57
C SER A 31 0.60 -6.23 4.89
N PHE A 32 0.57 -5.26 3.96
CA PHE A 32 -0.15 -4.00 4.15
C PHE A 32 -1.64 -4.24 4.42
N PHE A 33 -2.31 -5.05 3.61
CA PHE A 33 -3.73 -5.33 3.78
C PHE A 33 -4.04 -6.05 5.10
N SER A 34 -3.19 -6.98 5.52
CA SER A 34 -3.34 -7.63 6.84
C SER A 34 -3.26 -6.60 7.95
N THR A 35 -2.29 -5.68 7.89
CA THR A 35 -2.12 -4.62 8.89
C THR A 35 -3.29 -3.63 8.91
N LEU A 36 -3.70 -3.11 7.74
CA LEU A 36 -4.86 -2.23 7.60
C LEU A 36 -6.11 -2.87 8.21
N LYS A 37 -6.34 -4.15 7.94
CA LYS A 37 -7.51 -4.85 8.44
C LYS A 37 -7.47 -5.00 9.96
N SER A 38 -6.34 -5.45 10.51
CA SER A 38 -6.19 -5.69 11.95
C SER A 38 -6.19 -4.42 12.79
N GLU A 39 -5.60 -3.33 12.30
CA GLU A 39 -5.42 -2.10 13.08
C GLU A 39 -6.51 -1.06 12.86
N PHE A 40 -7.26 -1.15 11.74
CA PHE A 40 -8.28 -0.17 11.41
C PHE A 40 -9.61 -0.82 11.09
N PHE A 41 -9.69 -1.64 10.04
CA PHE A 41 -10.99 -2.11 9.52
C PHE A 41 -11.79 -2.92 10.55
N TYR A 42 -11.16 -3.87 11.25
CA TYR A 42 -11.86 -4.73 12.21
C TYR A 42 -12.17 -4.06 13.54
N LEU A 43 -11.52 -2.93 13.84
CA LEU A 43 -11.70 -2.19 15.09
C LEU A 43 -12.80 -1.12 14.99
N ASN A 44 -13.24 -0.80 13.77
CA ASN A 44 -14.19 0.26 13.51
C ASN A 44 -15.49 -0.28 12.92
N LYS A 45 -16.57 0.47 13.10
CA LYS A 45 -17.85 0.28 12.40
C LYS A 45 -18.08 1.50 11.54
N PHE A 46 -18.58 1.27 10.33
CA PHE A 46 -18.84 2.33 9.35
C PHE A 46 -20.33 2.33 9.04
N ASN A 47 -20.93 3.51 8.97
CA ASN A 47 -22.34 3.70 8.69
C ASN A 47 -22.61 3.66 7.18
N ASP A 48 -21.65 4.13 6.38
CA ASP A 48 -21.70 4.13 4.94
C ASP A 48 -20.30 3.96 4.29
N LEU A 49 -20.27 3.96 2.97
CA LEU A 49 -19.04 3.79 2.19
C LEU A 49 -18.17 5.05 2.19
N ASP A 50 -18.74 6.23 2.36
CA ASP A 50 -18.00 7.49 2.34
C ASP A 50 -17.16 7.61 3.64
N GLU A 51 -17.75 7.23 4.78
CA GLU A 51 -17.04 7.15 6.06
C GLU A 51 -15.90 6.12 6.01
N LEU A 52 -16.16 4.95 5.42
CA LEU A 52 -15.12 3.93 5.23
C LEU A 52 -13.99 4.46 4.34
N GLN A 53 -14.31 5.13 3.23
CA GLN A 53 -13.32 5.68 2.31
C GLN A 53 -12.46 6.73 3.01
N ALA A 54 -13.07 7.71 3.68
CA ALA A 54 -12.36 8.77 4.39
C ALA A 54 -11.41 8.20 5.45
N GLY A 55 -11.86 7.21 6.22
CA GLY A 55 -11.01 6.58 7.22
C GLY A 55 -9.88 5.72 6.64
N ILE A 56 -10.08 5.08 5.48
CA ILE A 56 -8.99 4.41 4.74
C ILE A 56 -7.95 5.42 4.25
N GLU A 57 -8.39 6.56 3.72
CA GLU A 57 -7.49 7.64 3.27
C GLU A 57 -6.63 8.17 4.43
N GLU A 58 -7.24 8.46 5.58
CA GLU A 58 -6.52 8.87 6.79
C GLU A 58 -5.54 7.80 7.28
N TYR A 59 -5.96 6.53 7.28
CA TYR A 59 -5.07 5.44 7.67
C TYR A 59 -3.88 5.29 6.73
N ILE A 60 -4.06 5.46 5.42
CA ILE A 60 -2.98 5.40 4.44
C ILE A 60 -1.96 6.52 4.68
N GLU A 61 -2.45 7.74 4.96
CA GLU A 61 -1.61 8.88 5.30
C GLU A 61 -0.78 8.59 6.56
N TYR A 62 -1.44 8.15 7.64
CA TYR A 62 -0.76 7.70 8.85
C TYR A 62 0.27 6.60 8.57
N TYR A 63 -0.11 5.56 7.81
CA TYR A 63 0.74 4.42 7.53
C TYR A 63 2.03 4.84 6.81
N ASN A 64 1.94 5.77 5.86
CA ASN A 64 3.06 6.19 5.03
C ASN A 64 3.93 7.26 5.69
N HIS A 65 3.34 8.19 6.44
CA HIS A 65 4.04 9.37 6.93
C HIS A 65 4.38 9.35 8.42
N SER A 66 3.59 8.64 9.24
CA SER A 66 3.69 8.74 10.70
C SER A 66 3.93 7.40 11.40
N ARG A 67 3.70 6.28 10.72
CA ARG A 67 3.83 4.95 11.32
C ARG A 67 5.28 4.63 11.69
N ILE A 68 5.51 4.39 12.97
CA ILE A 68 6.79 3.89 13.48
C ILE A 68 6.99 2.43 13.06
N LYS A 69 8.02 2.15 12.26
CA LYS A 69 8.45 0.78 11.94
C LYS A 69 9.81 0.49 12.57
N LEU A 70 9.83 -0.37 13.59
CA LEU A 70 11.08 -0.75 14.27
C LEU A 70 12.13 -1.34 13.33
N LYS A 71 11.70 -2.13 12.33
CA LYS A 71 12.58 -2.67 11.28
C LYS A 71 13.25 -1.58 10.42
N LEU A 72 12.69 -0.36 10.40
CA LEU A 72 13.20 0.80 9.68
C LEU A 72 13.83 1.82 10.63
N ASN A 73 14.36 1.39 11.78
CA ASN A 73 14.90 2.26 12.82
C ASN A 73 13.89 3.30 13.35
N GLY A 74 12.61 2.95 13.34
CA GLY A 74 11.53 3.81 13.79
C GLY A 74 11.03 4.80 12.74
N LEU A 75 11.62 4.84 11.54
CA LEU A 75 11.19 5.70 10.45
C LEU A 75 9.86 5.25 9.84
N SER A 76 9.10 6.22 9.35
CA SER A 76 7.96 5.96 8.48
C SER A 76 8.41 5.44 7.11
N PRO A 77 7.53 4.76 6.35
CA PRO A 77 7.84 4.31 5.00
C PRO A 77 8.38 5.42 4.09
N VAL A 78 7.82 6.64 4.18
CA VAL A 78 8.26 7.78 3.37
C VAL A 78 9.63 8.27 3.84
N GLU A 79 9.85 8.42 5.15
CA GLU A 79 11.14 8.83 5.70
C GLU A 79 12.26 7.86 5.31
N TYR A 80 11.99 6.56 5.45
CA TYR A 80 12.93 5.51 5.05
C TYR A 80 13.29 5.60 3.56
N ARG A 81 12.28 5.80 2.69
CA ARG A 81 12.49 5.97 1.24
C ARG A 81 13.32 7.22 0.94
N MET A 82 13.05 8.33 1.60
CA MET A 82 13.80 9.59 1.43
C MET A 82 15.25 9.46 1.91
N GLN A 83 15.49 8.74 3.00
CA GLN A 83 16.85 8.47 3.48
C GLN A 83 17.62 7.59 2.49
N ALA A 84 17.00 6.51 2.00
CA ALA A 84 17.60 5.63 1.01
C ALA A 84 17.95 6.36 -0.29
N ALA A 85 17.07 7.26 -0.76
CA ALA A 85 17.30 8.05 -1.96
C ALA A 85 18.43 9.09 -1.80
N LYS A 86 18.70 9.58 -0.58
CA LYS A 86 19.84 10.46 -0.30
C LYS A 86 21.18 9.72 -0.22
N ALA A 87 21.14 8.42 0.01
CA ALA A 87 22.32 7.57 0.15
C ALA A 87 22.74 6.88 -1.18
N ALA A 88 21.90 7.00 -2.22
CA ALA A 88 22.14 6.50 -3.58
C ALA A 88 22.75 7.59 -4.46
#